data_AF-Q2KXT4-F1
#
_entry.id   AF-Q2KXT4-F1
#
_cell.length_a   1.000
_cell.length_b   1.000
_cell.length_c   1.000
_cell.angle_alpha   90.00
_cell.angle_beta   90.00
_cell.angle_gamma   90.00
#
_symmetry.space_group_name_H-M   'P 1'
#
loop_
_entity.id
_entity.type
_entity.pdbx_description
1 polymer ?
#
loop_
_entity_poly.entity_id
_entity_poly.type
_entity_poly.pdbx_seq_one_letter_code
_entity_poly.pdbx_strand_id
1 'polypeptide(L)' 'MDKNKWIAAVVCLCLTVIAYIGSTGLFYAQFRPIRNYDLVAFFGSWAGLIYLFIRDRNRED' A
#
# COMPACT_ATOMS: atom_id res chain seq x y z
N MET A 1 -18.16 -3.09 5.23
CA MET A 1 -16.92 -2.33 5.54
C MET A 1 -17.27 -1.16 6.43
N ASP A 2 -16.82 -1.19 7.68
CA ASP A 2 -17.00 -0.08 8.61
C ASP A 2 -16.26 1.18 8.17
N LYS A 3 -16.83 2.33 8.54
CA LYS A 3 -16.23 3.65 8.30
C LYS A 3 -14.78 3.74 8.81
N ASN A 4 -14.51 3.11 9.95
CA ASN A 4 -13.17 3.04 10.56
C ASN A 4 -12.18 2.23 9.72
N LYS A 5 -12.62 1.09 9.17
CA LYS A 5 -11.80 0.24 8.29
C LYS A 5 -11.43 0.99 7.00
N TRP A 6 -12.35 1.80 6.46
CA TRP A 6 -12.12 2.59 5.26
C TRP A 6 -11.17 3.78 5.50
N ILE A 7 -11.30 4.46 6.65
CA ILE A 7 -10.38 5.53 7.07
C ILE A 7 -8.95 4.98 7.20
N ALA A 8 -8.79 3.80 7.82
CA ALA A 8 -7.48 3.14 7.93
C ALA A 8 -6.86 2.83 6.56
N ALA A 9 -7.67 2.36 5.60
CA ALA A 9 -7.21 2.10 4.23
C ALA A 9 -6.73 3.38 3.52
N VAL A 10 -7.46 4.50 3.67
CA VAL A 10 -7.06 5.79 3.09
C VAL A 10 -5.77 6.31 3.71
N VAL A 11 -5.61 6.22 5.02
CA VAL A 11 -4.35 6.62 5.70
C VAL A 11 -3.18 5.77 5.20
N CYS A 12 -3.37 4.46 5.05
CA CYS A 12 -2.36 3.55 4.50
C CYS A 12 -1.98 3.92 3.05
N LEU A 13 -2.95 4.33 2.24
CA LEU A 13 -2.74 4.80 0.88
C LEU A 13 -1.93 6.11 0.84
N CYS A 14 -2.27 7.08 1.68
CA CYS A 14 -1.50 8.33 1.79
C CYS A 14 -0.05 8.06 2.21
N LEU A 15 0.18 7.20 3.22
CA LEU A 15 1.52 6.83 3.66
C LEU A 15 2.32 6.09 2.57
N THR A 16 1.66 5.20 1.81
CA THR A 16 2.27 4.51 0.67
C THR A 16 2.73 5.51 -0.40
N VAL A 17 1.90 6.51 -0.72
CA VAL A 17 2.24 7.55 -1.69
C VAL A 17 3.40 8.42 -1.21
N ILE A 18 3.39 8.83 0.07
CA ILE A 18 4.50 9.61 0.66
C ILE A 18 5.80 8.80 0.63
N ALA A 19 5.76 7.53 1.02
CA ALA A 19 6.93 6.65 1.01
C ALA A 19 7.44 6.41 -0.42
N TYR A 20 6.54 6.21 -1.39
CA TYR A 20 6.89 6.07 -2.80
C TYR A 20 7.57 7.34 -3.33
N ILE A 21 7.00 8.52 -3.10
CA ILE A 21 7.57 9.80 -3.54
C ILE A 21 8.91 10.07 -2.85
N GLY A 22 9.00 9.84 -1.53
CA GLY A 22 10.25 10.00 -0.77
C GLY A 22 11.35 9.05 -1.23
N SER A 23 11.01 7.78 -1.49
CA SER A 23 11.92 6.75 -2.04
C SER A 23 12.42 7.13 -3.45
N THR A 24 11.60 7.84 -4.24
CA THR A 24 11.99 8.34 -5.58
C THR A 24 12.74 9.67 -5.59
N GLY A 25 12.93 10.34 -4.43
CA GLY A 25 13.67 11.60 -4.35
C GLY A 25 13.12 12.69 -5.28
N LEU A 26 11.82 13.00 -5.19
CA LEU A 26 11.16 14.03 -6.01
C LEU A 26 11.32 13.82 -7.54
N PHE A 27 11.40 12.57 -7.99
CA PHE A 27 11.62 12.18 -9.40
C PHE A 27 13.02 12.52 -9.98
N TYR A 28 13.99 12.99 -9.17
CA TYR A 28 15.35 13.32 -9.64
C TYR A 28 16.31 12.13 -9.65
N ALA A 29 15.97 11.00 -9.03
CA ALA A 29 16.83 9.82 -8.98
C ALA A 29 16.59 8.89 -10.18
N GLN A 30 17.42 9.00 -11.21
CA GLN A 30 17.46 8.07 -12.34
C GLN A 30 17.88 6.67 -11.85
N PHE A 31 16.91 5.76 -11.76
CA PHE A 31 17.08 4.31 -11.59
C PHE A 31 18.00 3.84 -10.43
N ARG A 32 17.38 3.48 -9.30
CA ARG A 32 18.03 2.70 -8.23
C ARG A 32 17.42 1.28 -8.17
N PRO A 33 18.19 0.19 -8.20
CA PRO A 33 17.65 -1.18 -8.11
C PRO A 33 16.81 -1.43 -6.84
N ILE A 34 17.07 -0.69 -5.76
CA ILE A 34 16.26 -0.65 -4.54
C ILE A 34 14.78 -0.31 -4.81
N ARG A 35 14.49 0.48 -5.86
CA ARG A 35 13.13 0.93 -6.21
C ARG A 35 12.20 -0.21 -6.64
N ASN A 36 12.72 -1.20 -7.37
CA ASN A 36 11.90 -2.36 -7.77
C ASN A 36 11.55 -3.23 -6.56
N TYR A 37 12.47 -3.35 -5.60
CA TYR A 37 12.20 -4.05 -4.35
C TYR A 37 11.15 -3.33 -3.49
N ASP A 38 11.24 -2.00 -3.38
CA ASP A 38 10.21 -1.17 -2.72
C ASP A 38 8.84 -1.36 -3.37
N LEU A 39 8.76 -1.28 -4.70
CA LEU A 39 7.52 -1.47 -5.45
C LEU A 39 6.91 -2.86 -5.25
N VAL A 40 7.72 -3.91 -5.26
CA VAL A 40 7.27 -5.29 -5.01
C VAL A 40 6.79 -5.44 -3.56
N ALA A 41 7.47 -4.82 -2.60
CA ALA A 41 7.05 -4.82 -1.20
C ALA A 41 5.73 -4.07 -0.99
N PHE A 42 5.54 -2.92 -1.64
CA PHE A 42 4.26 -2.20 -1.64
C PHE A 42 3.16 -3.04 -2.26
N PHE A 43 3.42 -3.66 -3.42
CA PHE A 43 2.43 -4.52 -4.09
C PHE A 43 2.02 -5.70 -3.22
N GLY A 44 2.97 -6.39 -2.58
CA GLY A 44 2.69 -7.49 -1.66
C GLY A 44 1.88 -7.06 -0.44
N SER A 45 2.20 -5.90 0.13
CA SER A 45 1.48 -5.35 1.29
C SER A 45 0.02 -5.01 0.95
N TRP A 46 -0.22 -4.41 -0.22
CA TRP A 46 -1.57 -4.12 -0.70
C TRP A 46 -2.35 -5.37 -1.07
N ALA A 47 -1.71 -6.36 -1.71
CA ALA A 47 -2.33 -7.65 -1.99
C ALA A 47 -2.76 -8.38 -0.71
N GLY A 48 -1.92 -8.37 0.34
CA GLY A 48 -2.25 -8.92 1.65
C GLY A 48 -3.42 -8.20 2.33
N LEU A 49 -3.45 -6.86 2.25
CA LEU A 49 -4.55 -6.04 2.78
C LEU A 49 -5.87 -6.35 2.08
N ILE A 50 -5.87 -6.43 0.74
CA ILE A 50 -7.05 -6.77 -0.06
C ILE A 50 -7.54 -8.18 0.28
N TYR A 51 -6.62 -9.15 0.39
CA TYR A 51 -6.97 -10.52 0.80
C TYR A 51 -7.62 -10.56 2.18
N LEU A 52 -7.08 -9.83 3.16
CA LEU A 52 -7.68 -9.71 4.48
C LEU A 52 -9.09 -9.13 4.43
N PHE A 53 -9.32 -8.08 3.62
CA PHE A 53 -10.65 -7.51 3.44
C PHE A 53 -11.65 -8.47 2.79
N ILE A 54 -11.22 -9.23 1.78
CA ILE A 54 -12.06 -10.25 1.13
C ILE A 54 -12.40 -11.37 2.12
N ARG A 55 -11.41 -11.84 2.89
CA ARG A 55 -11.60 -12.88 3.90
C ARG A 55 -12.53 -12.44 5.03
N ASP A 56 -12.39 -11.20 5.50
CA ASP A 56 -13.24 -10.60 6.53
C ASP A 56 -14.70 -10.53 6.05
N ARG A 57 -14.91 -10.10 4.80
CA ARG A 57 -16.24 -10.09 4.17
C ARG A 57 -16.87 -11.48 4.07
N ASN A 58 -16.10 -12.50 3.69
CA ASN A 58 -16.59 -13.88 3.59
C ASN A 58 -16.83 -14.57 4.95
N ARG A 59 -16.47 -13.94 6.07
CA ARG A 59 -16.74 -14.45 7.43
C ARG A 59 -17.98 -13.82 8.07
N GLU A 60 -18.44 -12.68 7.55
CA GLU A 60 -19.65 -11.99 8.00
C GLU A 60 -20.92 -12.53 7.28
N ASP A 61 -20.75 -13.31 6.21
CA ASP A 61 -21.80 -14.11 5.54
C ASP A 61 -21.87 -15.55 6.11
#